data_AF-A0A6J6I3T0-F1
#
_entry.id   AF-A0A6J6I3T0-F1
#
_cell.length_a   1.000
_cell.length_b   1.000
_cell.length_c   1.000
_cell.angle_alpha   90.00
_cell.angle_beta   90.00
_cell.angle_gamma   90.00
#
_symmetry.space_group_name_H-M   'P 1'
#
loop_
_entity.id
_entity.type
_entity.pdbx_description
1 polymer ?
#
loop_
_entity_poly.entity_id
_entity_poly.type
_entity_poly.pdbx_seq_one_letter_code
_entity_poly.pdbx_strand_id
1 'polypeptide(L)' 'MRRAIQRHIEDALSEKILYKQFTAGQIIVVDAEDDPENPGKRHTVFRAVEGIVAPSEPPFAGDAASPVE' A
#
# COMPACT_ATOMS: atom_id res chain seq x y z
N MET A 1 6.94 -0.29 -21.93
CA MET A 1 6.95 -0.99 -20.62
C MET A 1 5.79 -0.60 -19.70
N ARG A 2 5.32 0.66 -19.69
CA ARG A 2 4.13 1.08 -18.92
C ARG A 2 2.93 0.12 -19.03
N ARG A 3 2.53 -0.25 -20.26
CA ARG A 3 1.41 -1.18 -20.49
C ARG A 3 1.65 -2.59 -19.94
N ALA A 4 2.90 -3.04 -19.84
CA ALA A 4 3.22 -4.33 -19.25
C ALA A 4 3.06 -4.29 -17.73
N ILE A 5 3.58 -3.24 -17.08
CA ILE A 5 3.41 -3.04 -15.62
C ILE A 5 1.93 -2.86 -15.28
N GLN A 6 1.22 -2.04 -16.05
CA GLN A 6 -0.22 -1.86 -15.91
C GLN A 6 -0.95 -3.20 -15.89
N ARG A 7 -0.71 -4.04 -16.92
CA ARG A 7 -1.44 -5.29 -17.09
C ARG A 7 -1.06 -6.39 -16.10
N HIS A 8 0.23 -6.47 -15.73
CA HIS A 8 0.72 -7.58 -14.89
C HIS A 8 0.72 -7.23 -13.40
N ILE A 9 0.67 -5.95 -13.03
CA ILE A 9 0.71 -5.51 -11.63
C ILE A 9 -0.51 -4.67 -11.29
N GLU A 10 -0.76 -3.56 -11.99
CA GLU A 10 -1.83 -2.63 -11.60
C GLU A 10 -3.24 -3.24 -11.72
N ASP A 11 -3.51 -4.04 -12.75
CA ASP A 11 -4.81 -4.72 -12.92
C ASP A 11 -5.07 -5.69 -11.75
N ALA A 12 -4.10 -6.54 -11.43
CA ALA A 12 -4.20 -7.49 -10.31
C ALA A 12 -4.27 -6.80 -8.94
N LEU A 13 -3.55 -5.69 -8.77
CA LEU A 13 -3.60 -4.89 -7.55
C LEU A 13 -4.97 -4.21 -7.38
N SER A 14 -5.54 -3.68 -8.46
CA SER A 14 -6.84 -3.02 -8.45
C SER A 14 -7.95 -3.97 -8.01
N GLU A 15 -7.91 -5.22 -8.48
CA GLU A 15 -8.84 -6.27 -8.05
C GLU A 15 -8.72 -6.56 -6.54
N LYS A 16 -7.50 -6.67 -6.02
CA LYS A 16 -7.27 -6.90 -4.58
C LYS A 16 -7.77 -5.74 -3.71
N ILE A 17 -7.60 -4.50 -4.17
CA ILE A 17 -8.13 -3.30 -3.50
C ILE A 17 -9.67 -3.28 -3.55
N LEU A 18 -10.27 -3.63 -4.69
CA LEU A 18 -11.72 -3.73 -4.84
C LEU A 18 -12.32 -4.72 -3.82
N TYR A 19 -11.65 -5.85 -3.61
CA TYR A 19 -12.03 -6.85 -2.60
C TYR A 19 -11.55 -6.52 -1.17
N LYS A 20 -11.07 -5.30 -0.91
CA LYS A 20 -10.63 -4.81 0.40
C LYS A 20 -9.56 -5.69 1.07
N GLN A 21 -8.72 -6.36 0.26
CA GLN A 21 -7.59 -7.15 0.78
C GLN A 21 -6.48 -6.26 1.34
N PHE A 22 -6.45 -4.99 0.91
CA PHE A 22 -5.50 -3.97 1.36
C PHE A 22 -6.24 -2.71 1.81
N THR A 23 -5.69 -2.04 2.83
CA THR A 23 -6.22 -0.80 3.40
C THR A 23 -5.33 0.38 3.07
N ALA A 24 -5.89 1.59 3.17
CA ALA A 24 -5.13 2.82 3.02
C ALA A 24 -4.02 2.90 4.09
N GLY A 25 -2.87 3.46 3.70
CA GLY A 25 -1.70 3.60 4.58
C GLY A 25 -0.77 2.38 4.62
N GLN A 26 -1.11 1.30 3.91
CA GLN A 26 -0.21 0.15 3.75
C GLN A 26 0.74 0.35 2.55
N ILE A 27 1.97 -0.11 2.69
CA ILE A 27 2.90 -0.25 1.57
C ILE A 27 2.72 -1.67 1.01
N ILE A 28 2.49 -1.77 -0.30
CA ILE A 28 2.32 -3.07 -0.97
C ILE A 28 3.65 -3.46 -1.64
N VAL A 29 4.25 -4.55 -1.14
CA VAL A 29 5.45 -5.16 -1.71
C VAL A 29 5.02 -6.21 -2.73
N VAL A 30 5.53 -6.06 -3.95
CA VAL A 30 5.25 -6.97 -5.07
C VAL A 30 6.52 -7.77 -5.38
N ASP A 31 6.39 -9.09 -5.47
CA ASP A 31 7.50 -9.99 -5.74
C ASP A 31 7.08 -11.12 -6.69
N ALA A 32 8.04 -11.92 -7.18
CA ALA A 32 7.79 -13.08 -8.03
C ALA A 32 8.32 -14.35 -7.35
N GLU A 33 7.41 -15.25 -6.97
CA GLU A 33 7.72 -16.51 -6.30
C GLU A 33 7.41 -17.71 -7.20
N ASP A 34 8.02 -18.86 -6.93
CA ASP A 34 7.76 -20.09 -7.68
C ASP A 34 6.34 -20.59 -7.41
N ASP A 35 5.65 -20.97 -8.48
CA ASP A 35 4.28 -21.44 -8.41
C ASP A 35 4.25 -22.92 -7.95
N PRO A 36 3.69 -23.23 -6.76
CA PRO A 36 3.65 -24.60 -6.25
C PRO A 36 2.75 -25.52 -7.08
N GLU A 37 1.79 -24.96 -7.83
CA GLU A 37 0.89 -25.71 -8.70
C GLU A 37 1.47 -25.87 -10.12
N ASN A 38 2.44 -25.03 -10.50
CA ASN A 38 3.05 -25.03 -11.83
C ASN A 38 4.60 -25.03 -11.75
N PRO A 39 5.23 -26.22 -11.60
CA PRO A 39 6.68 -26.34 -11.50
C PRO A 39 7.41 -25.65 -12.65
N GLY A 40 8.37 -24.78 -12.31
CA GLY A 40 9.18 -24.01 -13.28
C GLY A 40 8.53 -22.72 -13.77
N LYS A 41 7.33 -22.37 -13.30
CA LYS A 41 6.72 -21.05 -13.50
C LYS A 41 6.80 -20.23 -12.22
N ARG A 42 6.81 -18.90 -12.40
CA ARG A 42 6.69 -17.95 -11.30
C ARG A 42 5.36 -17.22 -11.36
N HIS A 43 4.81 -16.90 -10.20
CA HIS A 43 3.64 -16.06 -10.04
C HIS A 43 3.96 -14.78 -9.27
N THR A 44 3.15 -13.75 -9.48
CA THR A 44 3.31 -12.47 -8.77
C THR A 44 2.61 -12.55 -7.42
N VAL A 45 3.33 -12.25 -6.34
CA VAL A 45 2.80 -12.19 -4.98
C VAL A 45 2.73 -10.75 -4.49
N PHE A 46 1.74 -10.47 -3.65
CA PHE A 46 1.48 -9.13 -3.09
C PHE A 46 1.40 -9.24 -1.57
N ARG A 47 2.26 -8.50 -0.86
CA ARG A 47 2.32 -8.47 0.61
C ARG A 47 2.10 -7.04 1.10
N ALA A 48 1.21 -6.86 2.06
CA ALA A 48 1.06 -5.57 2.73
C ALA A 48 2.00 -5.50 3.93
N VAL A 49 2.71 -4.38 4.04
CA VAL A 49 3.46 -4.00 5.24
C VAL A 49 2.88 -2.70 5.78
N GLU A 50 2.91 -2.53 7.10
CA GLU A 50 2.52 -1.25 7.71
C GLU A 50 3.41 -0.15 7.12
N GLY A 51 2.76 0.87 6.58
CA GLY A 51 3.47 2.04 6.07
C GLY A 51 4.14 2.78 7.22
N ILE A 52 5.22 3.49 6.90
CA ILE A 52 5.83 4.43 7.85
C ILE A 52 4.74 5.46 8.18
N VAL A 53 4.28 5.47 9.43
CA VAL A 53 3.42 6.55 9.93
C VAL A 53 4.27 7.81 9.88
N ALA A 54 3.86 8.79 9.06
CA ALA A 54 4.50 10.09 9.09
C ALA A 54 4.50 10.60 10.54
N PRO A 55 5.61 11.18 11.04
CA PRO A 55 5.62 11.73 12.38
C PRO A 55 4.45 12.70 12.51
N SER A 56 3.63 12.53 13.55
CA SER A 56 2.49 13.40 13.82
C SER A 56 2.97 14.84 13.80
N GLU A 57 2.33 15.70 13.00
CA GLU A 57 2.64 17.14 13.04
C GLU A 57 2.46 17.61 14.49
N PRO A 58 3.49 18.24 15.10
CA PRO A 58 3.32 18.81 16.43
C PRO A 58 2.17 19.83 16.37
N PRO A 59 1.33 19.90 17.41
CA PRO A 59 0.22 20.86 17.42
C PRO A 59 0.78 22.25 17.13
N PHE A 60 0.18 22.94 16.16
CA PHE A 60 0.50 24.34 15.89
C PHE A 60 0.28 25.13 17.19
N ALA A 61 1.35 25.75 17.70
CA ALA A 61 1.32 26.64 18.84
C ALA A 61 0.62 27.96 18.45
N GLY A 62 -0.70 27.89 18.28
CA GLY A 62 -1.56 29.03 17.95
C GLY A 62 -2.84 29.08 18.78
N ASP A 63 -3.22 28.00 19.45
CA ASP A 63 -4.42 27.96 20.31
C ASP A 63 -4.12 28.36 21.76
N ALA A 64 -3.38 29.44 21.94
CA ALA A 64 -3.19 30.10 23.23
C ALA A 64 -3.52 31.58 23.07
N ALA A 65 -4.79 31.88 22.79
CA ALA A 65 -5.33 33.24 22.86
C ALA A 65 -6.46 33.30 23.91
N SER A 66 -6.00 33.53 25.15
CA SER A 66 -6.62 34.19 26.29
C SER A 66 -8.02 33.79 26.80
N PRO A 67 -8.16 33.50 28.11
CA PRO A 67 -9.44 33.67 28.79
C PRO A 67 -9.77 35.17 28.83
N VAL A 68 -10.92 35.54 28.26
CA VAL A 68 -11.57 36.82 28.53
C VAL A 68 -12.14 36.78 29.94
N GLU A 69 -11.68 37.71 30.79
CA GLU A 69 -12.26 38.06 32.09
C GLU A 69 -13.65 38.69 31.93
#